data_AF-A0A6N6VYU4-F1
#
_entry.id   AF-A0A6N6VYU4-F1
#
_cell.length_a   1.000
_cell.length_b   1.000
_cell.length_c   1.000
_cell.angle_alpha   90.00
_cell.angle_beta   90.00
_cell.angle_gamma   90.00
#
_symmetry.space_group_name_H-M   'P 1'
#
loop_
_entity.id
_entity.type
_entity.pdbx_description
1 polymer ?
#
loop_
_entity_poly.entity_id
_entity_poly.type
_entity_poly.pdbx_seq_one_letter_code
_entity_poly.pdbx_strand_id
1 'polypeptide(L)'
;MFHLHESGRGYVEELKRISRLLGRVVGQIDVLGAFGSTDADGFARRLAIDWHAAPMDLSEPELLELFDAVCEVRGNQELLEYWVRCLALNTGDDRISDLIFWPEQYFGAGYDGRELNPAEMLEVVLSKRRAEGTQ
;
A
#
# COMPACT_ATOMS: atom_id res chain seq x y z
N MET A 1 -23.84 -2.10 -4.93
CA MET A 1 -23.67 -3.53 -5.28
C MET A 1 -23.73 -3.64 -6.80
N PHE A 2 -22.61 -3.89 -7.48
CA PHE A 2 -22.62 -4.14 -8.93
C PHE A 2 -23.17 -5.56 -9.16
N HIS A 3 -24.43 -5.65 -9.56
CA HIS A 3 -25.06 -6.90 -9.99
C HIS A 3 -24.47 -7.35 -11.32
N LEU A 4 -23.33 -8.04 -11.32
CA LEU A 4 -22.59 -8.38 -12.55
C LEU A 4 -22.15 -9.85 -12.63
N HIS A 5 -23.05 -10.76 -12.28
CA HIS A 5 -22.97 -12.15 -12.73
C HIS A 5 -24.17 -12.59 -13.60
N GLU A 6 -25.26 -11.82 -13.67
CA GLU A 6 -26.50 -12.31 -14.29
C GLU A 6 -26.74 -11.93 -15.75
N SER A 7 -25.87 -11.15 -16.42
CA SER A 7 -26.26 -10.62 -17.75
C SER A 7 -25.27 -10.82 -18.91
N GLY A 8 -24.31 -11.74 -18.82
CA GLY A 8 -23.58 -12.24 -20.00
C GLY A 8 -22.90 -11.17 -20.88
N ARG A 9 -22.75 -9.93 -20.41
CA ARG A 9 -22.10 -8.86 -21.17
C ARG A 9 -20.60 -9.03 -21.05
N GLY A 10 -19.95 -9.30 -22.18
CA GLY A 10 -18.50 -9.18 -22.28
C GLY A 10 -18.11 -7.70 -22.16
N TYR A 11 -17.44 -7.34 -21.07
CA TYR A 11 -16.95 -5.99 -20.75
C TYR A 11 -15.64 -5.64 -21.46
N VAL A 12 -15.38 -6.26 -22.61
CA VAL A 12 -14.10 -6.17 -23.33
C VAL A 12 -13.86 -4.75 -23.86
N GLU A 13 -14.90 -4.08 -24.33
CA GLU A 13 -14.78 -2.72 -24.89
C GLU A 13 -14.63 -1.65 -23.79
N GLU A 14 -15.32 -1.83 -22.68
CA GLU A 14 -15.17 -1.00 -21.48
C GLU A 14 -13.76 -1.12 -20.92
N LEU A 15 -13.23 -2.34 -20.81
CA LEU A 15 -11.86 -2.59 -20.38
C LEU A 15 -10.82 -2.00 -21.35
N LYS A 16 -11.04 -2.09 -22.66
CA LYS A 16 -10.19 -1.39 -23.65
C LYS A 16 -10.24 0.13 -23.50
N ARG A 17 -11.39 0.69 -23.14
CA ARG A 17 -11.52 2.15 -22.92
C ARG A 17 -10.82 2.58 -21.64
N ILE A 18 -10.99 1.84 -20.55
CA ILE A 18 -10.27 2.06 -19.28
C ILE A 18 -8.77 1.92 -19.51
N SER A 19 -8.34 0.91 -20.25
CA SER A 19 -6.92 0.70 -20.56
C SER A 19 -6.29 1.89 -21.29
N ARG A 20 -7.03 2.47 -22.25
CA ARG A 20 -6.58 3.67 -22.96
C ARG A 20 -6.53 4.91 -22.06
N LEU A 21 -7.49 5.07 -21.16
CA LEU A 21 -7.52 6.20 -20.22
C LEU A 21 -6.38 6.12 -19.19
N LEU A 22 -6.07 4.91 -18.72
CA LEU A 22 -5.04 4.69 -17.71
C LEU A 22 -3.63 4.50 -18.30
N GLY A 23 -3.50 4.39 -19.63
CA GLY A 23 -2.22 4.12 -20.28
C GLY A 23 -1.64 2.73 -19.99
N ARG A 24 -2.41 1.80 -19.42
CA ARG A 24 -2.01 0.41 -19.10
C ARG A 24 -3.10 -0.57 -19.46
N VAL A 25 -2.73 -1.82 -19.75
CA VAL A 25 -3.70 -2.88 -20.05
C VAL A 25 -4.41 -3.29 -18.77
N VAL A 26 -5.74 -3.17 -18.75
CA VAL A 26 -6.63 -3.74 -17.73
C VAL A 26 -7.48 -4.81 -18.42
N GLY A 27 -7.24 -6.07 -18.07
CA GLY A 27 -7.88 -7.23 -18.67
C GLY A 27 -8.96 -7.87 -17.78
N GLN A 28 -9.66 -8.86 -18.33
CA GLN A 28 -10.64 -9.63 -17.58
C GLN A 28 -10.04 -10.36 -16.37
N ILE A 29 -8.76 -10.75 -16.45
CA ILE A 29 -8.06 -11.40 -15.34
C ILE A 29 -7.92 -10.44 -14.15
N ASP A 30 -7.63 -9.15 -14.38
CA ASP A 30 -7.51 -8.15 -13.30
C ASP A 30 -8.85 -7.95 -12.59
N VAL A 31 -9.93 -7.94 -13.38
CA VAL A 31 -11.30 -7.82 -12.88
C VAL A 31 -11.69 -9.05 -12.07
N LEU A 32 -11.45 -10.26 -12.61
CA LEU A 32 -11.75 -11.52 -11.93
C LEU A 32 -10.92 -11.73 -10.66
N GLY A 33 -9.66 -11.28 -10.66
CA GLY A 33 -8.80 -11.33 -9.48
C GLY A 33 -9.23 -10.35 -8.38
N ALA A 34 -9.83 -9.22 -8.74
CA ALA A 34 -10.43 -8.29 -7.78
C ALA A 34 -11.81 -8.76 -7.27
N PHE A 35 -12.54 -9.53 -8.08
CA PHE A 35 -13.82 -10.12 -7.70
C PHE A 35 -13.64 -11.15 -6.59
N GLY A 36 -13.99 -10.74 -5.37
CA GLY A 36 -13.87 -11.54 -4.15
C GLY A 36 -13.02 -10.87 -3.07
N SER A 37 -12.19 -9.89 -3.44
CA SER A 37 -11.29 -9.19 -2.52
C SER A 37 -11.60 -7.70 -2.35
N THR A 38 -12.33 -7.06 -3.28
CA THR A 38 -12.73 -5.65 -3.19
C THR A 38 -14.03 -5.38 -3.95
N ASP A 39 -14.67 -4.25 -3.67
CA ASP A 39 -15.80 -3.76 -4.45
C ASP A 39 -15.34 -2.96 -5.68
N ALA A 40 -16.30 -2.49 -6.50
CA ALA A 40 -15.96 -1.78 -7.73
C ALA A 40 -15.29 -0.41 -7.47
N ASP A 41 -15.63 0.25 -6.36
CA ASP A 41 -15.05 1.53 -6.02
C ASP A 41 -13.60 1.35 -5.54
N GLY A 42 -13.33 0.32 -4.72
CA GLY A 42 -11.98 -0.06 -4.31
C GLY A 42 -11.12 -0.51 -5.50
N PHE A 43 -11.68 -1.33 -6.40
CA PHE A 43 -11.00 -1.68 -7.65
C PHE A 43 -10.64 -0.44 -8.49
N ALA A 44 -11.57 0.50 -8.65
CA ALA A 44 -11.32 1.74 -9.38
C ALA A 44 -10.25 2.61 -8.71
N ARG A 45 -10.25 2.73 -7.37
CA ARG A 45 -9.22 3.46 -6.62
C ARG A 45 -7.85 2.81 -6.80
N ARG A 46 -7.75 1.49 -6.67
CA ARG A 46 -6.51 0.74 -6.90
C ARG A 46 -5.99 0.93 -8.33
N LEU A 47 -6.92 1.02 -9.29
CA LEU A 47 -6.59 1.27 -10.68
C LEU A 47 -6.09 2.70 -10.94
N ALA A 48 -6.51 3.67 -10.13
CA ALA A 48 -6.11 5.07 -10.27
C ALA A 48 -4.71 5.35 -9.69
N ILE A 49 -4.19 4.48 -8.83
CA ILE A 49 -2.86 4.61 -8.24
C ILE A 49 -1.79 4.16 -9.24
N ASP A 50 -0.81 5.02 -9.49
CA ASP A 50 0.42 4.64 -10.18
C ASP A 50 1.45 4.09 -9.19
N TRP A 51 1.49 2.76 -9.08
CA TRP A 51 2.37 2.04 -8.17
C TRP A 51 3.86 2.11 -8.55
N HIS A 52 4.20 2.56 -9.77
CA HIS A 52 5.59 2.69 -10.23
C HIS A 52 6.14 4.11 -10.05
N ALA A 53 5.28 5.09 -9.83
CA ALA A 53 5.64 6.49 -9.64
C ALA A 53 5.61 6.92 -8.16
N ALA A 54 5.70 5.97 -7.23
CA ALA A 54 5.76 6.29 -5.80
C ALA A 54 7.06 7.07 -5.48
N PRO A 55 6.99 8.16 -4.71
CA PRO A 55 8.16 8.98 -4.37
C PRO A 55 9.17 8.18 -3.55
N MET A 56 10.47 8.42 -3.78
CA MET A 56 11.59 7.72 -3.12
C MET A 56 12.58 8.69 -2.45
N ASP A 57 12.23 9.97 -2.39
CA ASP A 57 13.02 11.08 -1.88
C ASP A 57 12.28 11.86 -0.76
N LEU A 58 11.37 11.18 -0.05
CA LEU A 58 10.65 11.75 1.08
C LEU A 58 11.61 12.09 2.22
N SER A 59 11.43 13.27 2.78
CA SER A 59 12.12 13.74 3.98
C SER A 59 11.60 13.05 5.25
N GLU A 60 12.38 13.09 6.33
CA GLU A 60 11.96 12.50 7.62
C GLU A 60 10.60 13.05 8.14
N PRO A 61 10.29 14.36 8.06
CA PRO A 61 8.97 14.86 8.43
C PRO A 61 7.84 14.29 7.57
N GLU A 62 8.05 14.14 6.26
CA GLU A 62 7.03 13.55 5.36
C GLU A 62 6.82 12.06 5.67
N LEU A 63 7.89 11.33 6.01
CA LEU A 63 7.77 9.94 6.45
C LEU A 63 7.00 9.82 7.77
N LEU A 64 7.24 10.74 8.71
CA LEU A 64 6.50 10.78 9.96
C LEU A 64 5.01 11.06 9.72
N GLU A 65 4.68 12.02 8.85
CA GLU A 65 3.29 12.30 8.47
C GLU A 65 2.60 11.08 7.85
N LEU A 66 3.32 10.30 7.03
CA LEU A 66 2.79 9.05 6.48
C LEU A 66 2.55 7.98 7.55
N PHE A 67 3.48 7.80 8.50
CA PHE A 67 3.26 6.89 9.63
C PHE A 67 2.04 7.32 10.46
N ASP A 68 1.93 8.60 10.81
CA ASP A 68 0.76 9.15 11.52
C ASP A 68 -0.54 8.85 10.75
N ALA A 69 -0.54 9.12 9.44
CA ALA A 69 -1.72 8.91 8.61
C ALA A 69 -2.13 7.42 8.52
N VAL A 70 -1.16 6.51 8.47
CA VAL A 70 -1.43 5.07 8.44
C VAL A 70 -1.94 4.57 9.80
N CYS A 71 -1.26 4.94 10.90
CA CYS A 71 -1.65 4.53 12.25
C CYS A 71 -3.03 5.05 12.66
N GLU A 72 -3.40 6.25 12.23
CA GLU A 72 -4.73 6.81 12.45
C GLU A 72 -5.78 6.39 11.41
N VAL A 73 -5.40 5.54 10.44
CA VAL A 73 -6.29 5.02 9.39
C VAL A 73 -6.95 6.17 8.60
N ARG A 74 -6.19 7.22 8.26
CA ARG A 74 -6.67 8.42 7.57
C ARG A 74 -6.88 8.17 6.07
N GLY A 75 -7.70 7.21 5.67
CA GLY A 75 -7.92 6.93 4.25
C GLY A 75 -8.75 5.69 3.97
N ASN A 76 -8.90 5.39 2.68
CA ASN A 76 -9.36 4.07 2.24
C ASN A 76 -8.18 3.09 2.19
N GLN A 77 -8.49 1.81 2.11
CA GLN A 77 -7.49 0.73 2.10
C GLN A 77 -6.41 0.94 1.02
N GLU A 78 -6.80 1.30 -0.20
CA GLU A 78 -5.86 1.47 -1.31
C GLU A 78 -4.87 2.61 -1.07
N LEU A 79 -5.32 3.70 -0.44
CA LEU A 79 -4.48 4.83 -0.07
C LEU A 79 -3.51 4.46 1.07
N LEU A 80 -3.98 3.71 2.07
CA LEU A 80 -3.13 3.20 3.16
C LEU A 80 -2.05 2.26 2.61
N GLU A 81 -2.41 1.33 1.73
CA GLU A 81 -1.46 0.44 1.04
C GLU A 81 -0.42 1.22 0.23
N TYR A 82 -0.84 2.30 -0.44
CA TYR A 82 0.07 3.18 -1.16
C TYR A 82 1.05 3.89 -0.22
N TRP A 83 0.59 4.42 0.91
CA TRP A 83 1.47 5.07 1.90
C TRP A 83 2.45 4.08 2.53
N VAL A 84 2.01 2.86 2.86
CA VAL A 84 2.91 1.80 3.35
C VAL A 84 3.99 1.48 2.30
N ARG A 85 3.64 1.45 1.01
CA ARG A 85 4.63 1.28 -0.07
C ARG A 85 5.62 2.45 -0.14
N CYS A 86 5.15 3.70 -0.03
CA CYS A 86 6.05 4.86 0.03
C CYS A 86 7.03 4.73 1.20
N LEU A 87 6.54 4.36 2.39
CA LEU A 87 7.38 4.13 3.57
C LEU A 87 8.43 3.05 3.29
N ALA A 88 8.06 1.90 2.71
CA ALA A 88 8.99 0.83 2.38
C ALA A 88 10.08 1.28 1.40
N LEU A 89 9.71 1.98 0.32
CA LEU A 89 10.66 2.46 -0.69
C LEU A 89 11.65 3.49 -0.13
N ASN A 90 11.21 4.38 0.75
CA ASN A 90 12.06 5.45 1.30
C ASN A 90 12.93 4.98 2.46
N THR A 91 12.51 3.96 3.21
CA THR A 91 13.26 3.40 4.34
C THR A 91 14.14 2.23 3.95
N GLY A 92 13.80 1.54 2.85
CA GLY A 92 14.41 0.27 2.46
C GLY A 92 13.90 -0.92 3.27
N ASP A 93 12.86 -0.75 4.09
CA ASP A 93 12.32 -1.83 4.91
C ASP A 93 11.06 -2.46 4.30
N ASP A 94 11.23 -3.60 3.64
CA ASP A 94 10.13 -4.39 3.06
C ASP A 94 9.17 -4.96 4.12
N ARG A 95 9.55 -4.96 5.41
CA ARG A 95 8.73 -5.45 6.52
C ARG A 95 8.06 -4.32 7.30
N ILE A 96 8.08 -3.09 6.79
CA ILE A 96 7.48 -1.94 7.49
C ILE A 96 5.99 -2.11 7.79
N SER A 97 5.25 -2.89 6.99
CA SER A 97 3.86 -3.26 7.32
C SER A 97 3.77 -4.10 8.60
N ASP A 98 4.69 -5.03 8.81
CA ASP A 98 4.73 -5.83 10.03
C ASP A 98 5.01 -4.91 11.21
N LEU A 99 5.92 -3.93 11.08
CA LEU A 99 6.20 -2.97 12.16
C LEU A 99 4.94 -2.22 12.61
N ILE A 100 4.10 -1.82 11.65
CA ILE A 100 2.90 -1.02 11.90
C ILE A 100 1.77 -1.88 12.47
N PHE A 101 1.51 -3.06 11.90
CA PHE A 101 0.31 -3.84 12.19
C PHE A 101 0.54 -5.07 13.10
N TRP A 102 1.77 -5.59 13.13
CA TRP A 102 2.17 -6.80 13.86
C TRP A 102 3.60 -6.65 14.41
N PRO A 103 3.86 -5.68 15.31
CA PRO A 103 5.20 -5.42 15.83
C PRO A 103 5.83 -6.67 16.46
N GLU A 104 5.05 -7.58 17.03
CA GLU A 104 5.50 -8.87 17.53
C GLU A 104 6.11 -9.76 16.43
N GLN A 105 5.60 -9.69 15.20
CA GLN A 105 6.17 -10.39 14.05
C GLN A 105 7.40 -9.67 13.53
N TYR A 106 7.39 -8.34 13.52
CA TYR A 106 8.52 -7.52 13.08
C TYR A 106 9.77 -7.78 13.93
N PHE A 107 9.65 -7.64 15.26
CA PHE A 107 10.75 -7.81 16.21
C PHE A 107 10.98 -9.27 16.65
N GLY A 108 10.00 -10.16 16.47
CA GLY A 108 10.07 -11.55 16.89
C GLY A 108 10.25 -11.69 18.41
N ALA A 109 11.13 -12.61 18.83
CA ALA A 109 11.37 -12.89 20.25
C ALA A 109 11.96 -11.71 21.05
N GLY A 110 12.45 -10.67 20.35
CA GLY A 110 12.97 -9.45 20.98
C GLY A 110 11.90 -8.40 21.29
N TYR A 111 10.64 -8.64 20.94
CA TYR A 111 9.56 -7.70 21.21
C TYR A 111 9.23 -7.63 22.70
N ASP A 112 9.20 -6.42 23.25
CA ASP A 112 8.88 -6.16 24.66
C ASP A 112 7.37 -5.98 24.92
N GLY A 113 6.54 -6.09 23.88
CA GLY A 113 5.08 -5.98 23.98
C GLY A 113 4.56 -4.55 24.09
N ARG A 114 5.43 -3.54 24.00
CA ARG A 114 5.01 -2.14 24.12
C ARG A 114 4.45 -1.61 22.81
N GLU A 115 3.44 -0.75 22.91
CA GLU A 115 2.97 0.02 21.77
C GLU A 115 4.03 1.04 21.33
N LEU A 116 4.26 1.13 20.02
CA LEU A 116 5.16 2.10 19.42
C LEU A 116 4.34 3.27 18.88
N ASN A 117 4.79 4.50 19.12
CA ASN A 117 4.23 5.64 18.41
C ASN A 117 4.92 5.82 17.03
N PRO A 118 4.32 6.60 16.10
CA PRO A 118 4.86 6.86 14.77
C PRO A 118 6.33 7.33 14.73
N ALA A 119 6.75 8.20 15.65
CA ALA A 119 8.14 8.66 15.71
C ALA A 119 9.11 7.54 16.14
N GLU A 120 8.68 6.65 17.04
CA GLU A 120 9.47 5.48 17.41
C GLU A 120 9.59 4.46 16.28
N MET A 121 8.49 4.23 15.54
CA MET A 121 8.52 3.37 14.36
C MET A 121 9.48 3.91 13.29
N LEU A 122 9.45 5.23 13.04
CA LEU A 122 10.36 5.88 12.11
C LEU A 122 11.83 5.73 12.55
N GLU A 123 12.13 5.94 13.83
CA GLU A 123 13.51 5.79 14.34
C GLU A 123 14.02 4.34 14.19
N VAL A 124 13.15 3.34 14.38
CA VAL A 124 13.50 1.92 14.18
C VAL A 124 13.98 1.67 12.76
N VAL A 125 13.20 2.09 11.76
CA VAL A 125 13.52 1.83 10.34
C VAL A 125 14.72 2.66 9.86
N LEU A 126 14.87 3.90 10.34
CA LEU A 126 16.03 4.73 10.03
C LEU A 126 17.32 4.22 10.69
N SER A 127 17.24 3.71 11.92
CA SER A 127 18.36 3.07 12.61
C SER A 127 18.81 1.81 11.88
N LYS A 128 17.87 0.96 11.47
CA LYS A 128 18.14 -0.25 10.68
C LYS A 128 18.84 0.09 9.37
N ARG A 129 18.31 1.05 8.61
CA ARG A 129 18.92 1.51 7.36
C ARG A 129 20.37 2.01 7.54
N ARG A 130 20.63 2.78 8.60
CA ARG A 130 22.00 3.24 8.93
C ARG A 130 22.95 2.08 9.22
N ALA A 131 22.47 1.05 9.93
CA ALA A 131 23.27 -0.14 10.22
C ALA A 131 23.58 -0.96 8.95
N GLU A 132 22.61 -1.08 8.03
CA GLU A 132 22.76 -1.82 6.78
C GLU A 132 23.61 -1.07 5.73
N GLY A 133 23.56 0.27 5.72
CA GLY A 133 24.37 1.12 4.84
C GLY A 133 25.85 1.27 5.24
N THR A 134 26.31 0.58 6.28
CA THR A 134 27.71 0.60 6.77
C THR A 134 28.49 -0.65 6.31
N GLN A 135 28.00 -1.39 5.30
CA GLN A 135 28.72 -2.49 4.64
C GLN A 135 29.28 -2.09 3.28
#